data_AF-A0A381EK29-F1
#
_entry.id   AF-A0A381EK29-F1
#
_cell.length_a   1.000
_cell.length_b   1.000
_cell.length_c   1.000
_cell.angle_alpha   90.00
_cell.angle_beta   90.00
_cell.angle_gamma   90.00
#
_symmetry.space_group_name_H-M   'P 1'
#
loop_
_entity.id
_entity.type
_entity.pdbx_description
1 polymer ?
#
loop_
_entity_poly.entity_id
_entity_poly.type
_entity_poly.pdbx_seq_one_letter_code
_entity_poly.pdbx_strand_id
1 'polypeptide(L)'
;MNLEMIKNLQTNLKALENQLINHQQNRAVVENLEGQIASLKAQNDFNLLQGIKKNLELLNGAFCDEKGLGKLNLMLHNAKVPSKYYDIFYQMLAVNAGATPPPPPCQTPLCIDCGAHAGLISDIILHCGGRVECFEPNLYLNFFLKRKFETNPLIKIHQKAVSNKSGKIKFLTFQNRILSQGNRIVSSVQDDETSSSYEVELVNLCEFLEQKEERIYLLKLDVEGAEFEILPTLIEKKLYEKIDYIVCETHEYMFKDGVEKLKVIEKELEKRGVKNIFLDWC
;
A
#
# COMPACT_ATOMS: atom_id res chain seq x y z
N MET A 1 -68.67 -6.17 46.15
CA MET A 1 -67.51 -6.26 45.25
C MET A 1 -66.38 -6.95 46.02
N ASN A 2 -65.96 -8.15 45.60
CA ASN A 2 -65.05 -9.02 46.37
C ASN A 2 -63.65 -8.36 46.50
N LEU A 3 -63.13 -8.24 47.73
CA LEU A 3 -61.80 -7.68 48.05
C LEU A 3 -60.67 -8.33 47.24
N GLU A 4 -60.83 -9.61 46.95
CA GLU A 4 -59.88 -10.39 46.14
C GLU A 4 -59.88 -9.98 44.67
N MET A 5 -61.06 -9.63 44.13
CA MET A 5 -61.21 -9.14 42.76
C MET A 5 -60.57 -7.75 42.58
N ILE A 6 -60.67 -6.90 43.60
CA ILE A 6 -60.03 -5.57 43.60
C ILE A 6 -58.50 -5.70 43.64
N LYS A 7 -57.95 -6.59 44.47
CA LYS A 7 -56.50 -6.86 44.50
C LYS A 7 -55.99 -7.39 43.17
N ASN A 8 -56.73 -8.29 42.53
CA ASN A 8 -56.34 -8.85 41.25
C ASN A 8 -56.35 -7.78 40.13
N LEU A 9 -57.36 -6.89 40.13
CA LEU A 9 -57.39 -5.74 39.23
C LEU A 9 -56.20 -4.80 39.45
N GLN A 10 -55.84 -4.50 40.70
CA GLN A 10 -54.68 -3.66 41.00
C GLN A 10 -53.37 -4.27 40.50
N THR A 11 -53.17 -5.58 40.69
CA THR A 11 -51.99 -6.28 40.18
C THR A 11 -51.93 -6.24 38.65
N ASN A 12 -53.05 -6.51 37.97
CA ASN A 12 -53.12 -6.47 36.51
C ASN A 12 -52.91 -5.06 35.95
N LEU A 13 -53.44 -4.03 36.62
CA LEU A 13 -53.26 -2.65 36.21
C LEU A 13 -51.79 -2.21 36.36
N LYS A 14 -51.13 -2.63 37.44
CA LYS A 14 -49.71 -2.36 37.68
C LYS A 14 -48.81 -3.12 36.71
N ALA A 15 -49.17 -4.34 36.33
CA ALA A 15 -48.48 -5.09 35.29
C ALA A 15 -48.62 -4.41 33.92
N LEU A 16 -49.82 -3.91 33.59
CA LEU A 16 -50.07 -3.16 32.35
C LEU A 16 -49.34 -1.81 32.34
N GLU A 17 -49.32 -1.10 33.47
CA GLU A 17 -48.56 0.14 33.64
C GLU A 17 -47.04 -0.09 33.46
N ASN A 18 -46.50 -1.15 34.06
CA ASN A 18 -45.10 -1.54 33.85
C ASN A 18 -44.82 -1.93 32.39
N GLN A 19 -45.74 -2.62 31.72
CA GLN A 19 -45.61 -2.94 30.29
C GLN A 19 -45.64 -1.69 29.41
N LEU A 20 -46.52 -0.73 29.71
CA LEU A 20 -46.61 0.56 29.03
C LEU A 20 -45.34 1.39 29.23
N ILE A 21 -44.83 1.47 30.47
CA ILE A 21 -43.57 2.17 30.79
C ILE A 21 -42.40 1.51 30.06
N ASN A 22 -42.28 0.18 30.09
CA ASN A 22 -41.23 -0.53 29.37
C ASN A 22 -41.35 -0.32 27.85
N HIS A 23 -42.57 -0.32 27.30
CA HIS A 23 -42.78 -0.05 25.87
C HIS A 23 -42.41 1.39 25.50
N GLN A 24 -42.74 2.38 26.34
CA GLN A 24 -42.34 3.78 26.15
C GLN A 24 -40.82 3.96 26.28
N GLN A 25 -40.18 3.33 27.26
CA GLN A 25 -38.72 3.33 27.43
C GLN A 25 -38.03 2.69 26.24
N ASN A 26 -38.51 1.53 25.77
CA ASN A 26 -37.99 0.87 24.58
C ASN A 26 -38.18 1.74 23.32
N ARG A 27 -39.31 2.45 23.19
CA ARG A 27 -39.53 3.39 22.10
C ARG A 27 -38.55 4.56 22.13
N ALA A 28 -38.28 5.13 23.30
CA ALA A 28 -37.28 6.20 23.45
C ALA A 28 -35.86 5.73 23.10
N VAL A 29 -35.52 4.47 23.43
CA VAL A 29 -34.24 3.85 23.03
C VAL A 29 -34.17 3.67 21.51
N VAL A 30 -35.25 3.19 20.87
CA VAL A 30 -35.34 3.05 19.41
C VAL A 30 -35.21 4.40 18.70
N GLU A 31 -35.95 5.42 19.16
CA GLU A 31 -35.87 6.78 18.60
C GLU A 31 -34.45 7.38 18.74
N ASN A 32 -33.76 7.11 19.85
CA ASN A 32 -32.36 7.50 20.03
C ASN A 32 -31.44 6.78 19.03
N LEU A 33 -31.58 5.45 18.88
CA LEU A 33 -30.81 4.67 17.91
C LEU A 33 -31.06 5.13 16.46
N GLU A 34 -32.30 5.43 16.10
CA GLU A 34 -32.65 6.01 14.79
C GLU A 34 -31.94 7.36 14.57
N GLY A 35 -31.90 8.22 15.60
CA GLY A 35 -31.14 9.47 15.57
C GLY A 35 -29.63 9.26 15.41
N GLN A 36 -29.05 8.28 16.11
CA GLN A 36 -27.64 7.92 15.95
C GLN A 36 -27.34 7.38 14.55
N ILE A 37 -28.18 6.50 14.02
CA ILE A 37 -28.07 5.98 12.65
C ILE A 37 -28.17 7.12 11.63
N ALA A 38 -29.09 8.07 11.81
CA ALA A 38 -29.23 9.23 10.94
C ALA A 38 -28.00 10.14 10.97
N SER A 39 -27.43 10.38 12.17
CA SER A 39 -26.19 11.13 12.34
C SER A 39 -25.01 10.46 11.65
N LEU A 40 -24.85 9.13 11.84
CA LEU A 40 -23.80 8.34 11.17
C LEU A 40 -23.94 8.37 9.64
N LYS A 41 -25.18 8.29 9.12
CA LYS A 41 -25.44 8.44 7.68
C LYS A 41 -25.06 9.83 7.18
N ALA A 42 -25.45 10.89 7.87
CA ALA A 42 -25.11 12.26 7.49
C ALA A 42 -23.60 12.51 7.51
N GLN A 43 -22.89 11.99 8.51
CA GLN A 43 -21.42 12.04 8.56
C GLN A 43 -20.79 11.26 7.40
N ASN A 44 -21.32 10.08 7.09
CA ASN A 44 -20.85 9.29 5.95
C ASN A 44 -21.06 10.00 4.62
N ASP A 45 -22.24 10.61 4.41
CA ASP A 45 -22.55 11.39 3.22
C ASP A 45 -21.66 12.63 3.11
N PHE A 46 -21.40 13.32 4.23
CA PHE A 46 -20.47 14.43 4.27
C PHE A 46 -19.04 14.00 3.91
N ASN A 47 -18.56 12.89 4.47
CA ASN A 47 -17.25 12.34 4.17
C ASN A 47 -17.14 11.93 2.68
N LEU A 48 -18.20 11.34 2.12
CA LEU A 48 -18.29 11.02 0.70
C LEU A 48 -18.19 12.29 -0.17
N LEU A 49 -18.94 13.33 0.17
CA LEU A 49 -18.90 14.61 -0.54
C LEU A 49 -17.51 15.27 -0.47
N GLN A 50 -16.86 15.23 0.69
CA GLN A 50 -15.47 15.71 0.82
C GLN A 50 -14.50 14.89 -0.03
N GLY A 51 -14.68 13.56 -0.08
CA GLY A 51 -13.90 12.67 -0.95
C GLY A 51 -14.08 12.99 -2.44
N ILE A 52 -15.32 13.18 -2.89
CA ILE A 52 -15.64 13.58 -4.27
C ILE A 52 -15.01 14.93 -4.59
N LYS A 53 -15.17 15.92 -3.69
CA LYS A 53 -14.59 17.25 -3.86
C LYS A 53 -13.07 17.19 -4.01
N LYS A 54 -12.38 16.45 -3.13
CA LYS A 54 -10.93 16.24 -3.20
C LYS A 54 -10.52 15.60 -4.54
N ASN A 55 -11.24 14.59 -5.00
CA ASN A 55 -10.95 13.94 -6.29
C ASN A 55 -11.12 14.91 -7.47
N LEU A 56 -12.16 15.75 -7.45
CA LEU A 56 -12.35 16.79 -8.46
C LEU A 56 -11.24 17.85 -8.43
N GLU A 57 -10.79 18.25 -7.25
CA GLU A 57 -9.66 19.18 -7.10
C GLU A 57 -8.36 18.59 -7.66
N LEU A 58 -8.08 17.31 -7.38
CA LEU A 58 -6.92 16.61 -7.93
C LEU A 58 -6.99 16.47 -9.46
N LEU A 59 -8.16 16.12 -9.99
CA LEU A 59 -8.38 16.04 -11.43
C LEU A 59 -8.19 17.40 -12.10
N ASN A 60 -8.80 18.45 -11.54
CA ASN A 60 -8.65 19.82 -12.06
C ASN A 60 -7.19 20.28 -12.03
N GLY A 61 -6.47 20.01 -10.93
CA GLY A 61 -5.04 20.29 -10.83
C GLY A 61 -4.23 19.54 -11.89
N ALA A 62 -4.51 18.26 -12.11
CA ALA A 62 -3.83 17.47 -13.13
C ALA A 62 -4.10 17.93 -14.57
N PHE A 63 -5.30 18.44 -14.87
CA PHE A 63 -5.60 19.01 -16.18
C PHE A 63 -4.92 20.36 -16.42
N CYS A 64 -4.84 21.20 -15.40
CA CYS A 64 -4.20 22.51 -15.49
C CYS A 64 -2.66 22.43 -15.49
N ASP A 65 -2.09 21.34 -14.96
CA ASP A 65 -0.65 21.16 -14.79
C ASP A 65 -0.24 19.71 -15.13
N GLU A 66 -0.38 19.36 -16.40
CA GLU A 66 -0.18 17.99 -16.91
C GLU A 66 1.25 17.46 -16.71
N LYS A 67 2.24 18.35 -16.66
CA LYS A 67 3.67 17.99 -16.55
C LYS A 67 4.28 18.31 -15.18
N GLY A 68 3.52 18.91 -14.27
CA GLY A 68 4.04 19.41 -13.00
C GLY A 68 3.42 18.75 -11.78
N LEU A 69 3.33 19.56 -10.73
CA LEU A 69 2.88 19.15 -9.40
C LEU A 69 1.41 18.73 -9.37
N GLY A 70 0.55 19.39 -10.16
CA GLY A 70 -0.87 19.06 -10.21
C GLY A 70 -1.12 17.62 -10.65
N LYS A 71 -0.46 17.19 -11.74
CA LYS A 71 -0.50 15.80 -12.20
C LYS A 71 0.13 14.84 -11.20
N LEU A 72 1.28 15.20 -10.63
CA LEU A 72 1.97 14.37 -9.63
C LEU A 72 1.08 14.08 -8.42
N ASN A 73 0.37 15.08 -7.89
CA ASN A 73 -0.53 14.92 -6.74
C ASN A 73 -1.65 13.91 -7.00
N LEU A 74 -2.22 13.94 -8.21
CA LEU A 74 -3.24 12.96 -8.61
C LEU A 74 -2.65 11.55 -8.70
N MET A 75 -1.44 11.41 -9.26
CA MET A 75 -0.79 10.10 -9.40
C MET A 75 -0.44 9.49 -8.05
N LEU A 76 0.14 10.28 -7.14
CA LEU A 76 0.44 9.87 -5.77
C LEU A 76 -0.84 9.43 -5.02
N HIS A 77 -1.92 10.19 -5.17
CA HIS A 77 -3.20 9.85 -4.58
C HIS A 77 -3.78 8.53 -5.13
N ASN A 78 -3.76 8.35 -6.45
CA ASN A 78 -4.29 7.15 -7.10
C ASN A 78 -3.47 5.89 -6.78
N ALA A 79 -2.15 6.05 -6.63
CA ALA A 79 -1.25 4.99 -6.17
C ALA A 79 -1.33 4.74 -4.67
N LYS A 80 -2.16 5.50 -3.93
CA LYS A 80 -2.31 5.44 -2.48
C LYS A 80 -0.99 5.59 -1.72
N VAL A 81 -0.06 6.37 -2.26
CA VAL A 81 1.20 6.65 -1.55
C VAL A 81 0.87 7.37 -0.23
N PRO A 82 1.39 6.93 0.92
CA PRO A 82 1.20 7.68 2.16
C PRO A 82 1.78 9.09 2.06
N SER A 83 1.05 10.10 2.51
CA SER A 83 1.43 11.52 2.31
C SER A 83 2.79 11.89 2.90
N LYS A 84 3.23 11.18 3.95
CA LYS A 84 4.56 11.33 4.55
C LYS A 84 5.73 11.03 3.59
N TYR A 85 5.48 10.33 2.48
CA TYR A 85 6.48 10.03 1.46
C TYR A 85 6.38 10.90 0.21
N TYR A 86 5.42 11.84 0.16
CA TYR A 86 5.24 12.69 -1.03
C TYR A 86 6.50 13.50 -1.36
N ASP A 87 7.22 13.94 -0.32
CA ASP A 87 8.44 14.74 -0.48
C ASP A 87 9.54 14.01 -1.26
N ILE A 88 9.57 12.66 -1.24
CA ILE A 88 10.48 11.87 -2.08
C ILE A 88 10.24 12.19 -3.57
N PHE A 89 8.99 12.27 -3.98
CA PHE A 89 8.64 12.52 -5.38
C PHE A 89 8.66 14.01 -5.73
N TYR A 90 8.30 14.89 -4.79
CA TYR A 90 8.41 16.33 -4.98
C TYR A 90 9.86 16.77 -5.17
N GLN A 91 10.78 16.23 -4.36
CA GLN A 91 12.21 16.50 -4.51
C GLN A 91 12.73 16.00 -5.84
N MET A 92 12.35 14.79 -6.27
CA MET A 92 12.72 14.25 -7.57
C MET A 92 12.26 15.17 -8.72
N LEU A 93 11.00 15.63 -8.69
CA LEU A 93 10.47 16.57 -9.68
C LEU A 93 11.21 17.92 -9.65
N ALA A 94 11.49 18.45 -8.46
CA ALA A 94 12.17 19.73 -8.29
C ALA A 94 13.63 19.73 -8.77
N VAL A 95 14.36 18.63 -8.56
CA VAL A 95 15.73 18.44 -9.06
C VAL A 95 15.75 18.56 -10.59
N ASN A 96 14.78 17.96 -11.28
CA ASN A 96 14.67 18.02 -12.73
C ASN A 96 14.15 19.37 -13.25
N ALA A 97 13.53 20.20 -12.39
CA ALA A 97 13.10 21.56 -12.72
C ALA A 97 14.19 22.64 -12.50
N GLY A 98 15.39 22.27 -12.02
CA GLY A 98 16.51 23.20 -11.83
C GLY A 98 16.44 24.08 -10.58
N ALA A 99 15.71 23.66 -9.54
CA ALA A 99 15.60 24.41 -8.28
C ALA A 99 16.88 24.34 -7.43
N THR A 100 17.24 25.44 -6.75
CA THR A 100 18.42 25.57 -5.86
C THR A 100 18.06 25.56 -4.37
N PRO A 101 18.95 25.10 -3.45
CA PRO A 101 20.28 24.56 -3.74
C PRO A 101 20.19 23.10 -4.22
N PRO A 102 20.80 22.76 -5.36
CA PRO A 102 20.70 21.42 -5.94
C PRO A 102 21.61 20.43 -5.19
N PRO A 103 21.24 19.13 -5.11
CA PRO A 103 22.20 18.04 -4.95
C PRO A 103 23.16 18.00 -6.17
N PRO A 104 24.31 17.31 -6.09
CA PRO A 104 25.39 17.37 -7.08
C PRO A 104 24.94 16.96 -8.51
N PRO A 105 25.69 17.38 -9.55
CA PRO A 105 25.20 17.48 -10.92
C PRO A 105 25.02 16.13 -11.66
N CYS A 106 24.07 16.13 -12.61
CA CYS A 106 24.13 15.44 -13.92
C CYS A 106 23.58 14.02 -14.14
N GLN A 107 22.78 13.40 -13.26
CA GLN A 107 22.09 12.15 -13.64
C GLN A 107 20.61 12.11 -13.27
N THR A 108 19.80 11.70 -14.25
CA THR A 108 18.40 11.27 -14.10
C THR A 108 18.30 10.26 -12.94
N PRO A 109 17.55 10.56 -11.86
CA PRO A 109 17.50 9.71 -10.67
C PRO A 109 17.15 8.25 -10.98
N LEU A 110 18.03 7.32 -10.59
CA LEU A 110 17.77 5.88 -10.73
C LEU A 110 16.85 5.40 -9.62
N CYS A 111 15.75 4.77 -10.00
CA CYS A 111 14.84 4.12 -9.08
C CYS A 111 14.66 2.64 -9.43
N ILE A 112 14.50 1.81 -8.42
CA ILE A 112 14.25 0.38 -8.54
C ILE A 112 12.87 0.09 -7.96
N ASP A 113 11.97 -0.45 -8.78
CA ASP A 113 10.56 -0.72 -8.43
C ASP A 113 10.35 -2.24 -8.36
N CYS A 114 10.42 -2.83 -7.16
CA CYS A 114 10.18 -4.26 -6.96
C CYS A 114 8.69 -4.51 -6.66
N GLY A 115 8.08 -5.39 -7.46
CA GLY A 115 6.63 -5.60 -7.51
C GLY A 115 5.93 -4.42 -8.17
N ALA A 116 6.30 -4.17 -9.42
CA ALA A 116 5.79 -3.02 -10.17
C ALA A 116 4.28 -3.11 -10.43
N HIS A 117 3.71 -4.32 -10.45
CA HIS A 117 2.32 -4.60 -10.78
C HIS A 117 1.87 -3.92 -12.09
N ALA A 118 0.93 -2.99 -12.03
CA ALA A 118 0.47 -2.20 -13.17
C ALA A 118 1.36 -0.97 -13.49
N GLY A 119 2.44 -0.79 -12.73
CA GLY A 119 3.46 0.23 -12.92
C GLY A 119 3.04 1.62 -12.43
N LEU A 120 2.24 1.71 -11.37
CA LEU A 120 1.77 3.00 -10.83
C LEU A 120 2.93 3.82 -10.24
N ILE A 121 3.81 3.19 -9.46
CA ILE A 121 4.99 3.85 -8.90
C ILE A 121 6.00 4.17 -10.01
N SER A 122 6.22 3.22 -10.94
CA SER A 122 6.98 3.46 -12.16
C SER A 122 6.49 4.69 -12.95
N ASP A 123 5.18 4.89 -13.13
CA ASP A 123 4.64 6.09 -13.79
C ASP A 123 5.01 7.37 -13.04
N ILE A 124 4.86 7.36 -11.70
CA ILE A 124 5.16 8.52 -10.85
C ILE A 124 6.63 8.90 -10.99
N ILE A 125 7.54 7.91 -10.93
CA ILE A 125 8.97 8.15 -11.08
C ILE A 125 9.28 8.76 -12.45
N LEU A 126 8.72 8.20 -13.52
CA LEU A 126 8.91 8.70 -14.88
C LEU A 126 8.35 10.13 -15.06
N HIS A 127 7.20 10.43 -14.46
CA HIS A 127 6.61 11.77 -14.43
C HIS A 127 7.51 12.78 -13.73
N CYS A 128 8.15 12.38 -12.62
CA CYS A 128 9.14 13.19 -11.93
C CYS A 128 10.47 13.35 -12.70
N GLY A 129 10.63 12.71 -13.87
CA GLY A 129 11.85 12.73 -14.66
C GLY A 129 12.93 11.77 -14.14
N GLY A 130 12.56 10.76 -13.36
CA GLY A 130 13.44 9.66 -12.97
C GLY A 130 13.51 8.59 -14.05
N ARG A 131 14.40 7.61 -13.83
CA ARG A 131 14.50 6.39 -14.62
C ARG A 131 14.30 5.17 -13.72
N VAL A 132 13.72 4.12 -14.28
CA VAL A 132 13.21 2.98 -13.52
C VAL A 132 13.79 1.67 -14.03
N GLU A 133 14.28 0.83 -13.13
CA GLU A 133 14.37 -0.60 -13.38
C GLU A 133 13.31 -1.32 -12.54
N CYS A 134 12.26 -1.83 -13.18
CA CYS A 134 11.13 -2.42 -12.49
C CYS A 134 11.11 -3.94 -12.62
N PHE A 135 10.66 -4.62 -11.57
CA PHE A 135 10.56 -6.07 -11.48
C PHE A 135 9.11 -6.48 -11.26
N GLU A 136 8.62 -7.35 -12.14
CA GLU A 136 7.29 -7.95 -12.05
C GLU A 136 7.41 -9.39 -12.54
N PRO A 137 7.12 -10.43 -11.76
CA PRO A 137 7.14 -11.80 -12.25
C PRO A 137 5.93 -12.18 -13.12
N ASN A 138 4.79 -11.53 -12.91
CA ASN A 138 3.54 -11.96 -13.51
C ASN A 138 3.54 -11.75 -15.02
N LEU A 139 3.32 -12.82 -15.78
CA LEU A 139 3.40 -12.79 -17.23
C LEU A 139 2.36 -11.86 -17.88
N TYR A 140 1.17 -11.75 -17.27
CA TYR A 140 0.08 -10.92 -17.80
C TYR A 140 0.35 -9.44 -17.51
N LEU A 141 0.79 -9.10 -16.31
CA LEU A 141 1.18 -7.73 -15.97
C LEU A 141 2.38 -7.28 -16.80
N ASN A 142 3.36 -8.16 -17.03
CA ASN A 142 4.49 -7.85 -17.91
C ASN A 142 4.07 -7.53 -19.34
N PHE A 143 3.09 -8.23 -19.89
CA PHE A 143 2.56 -7.90 -21.20
C PHE A 143 2.03 -6.46 -21.23
N PHE A 144 1.24 -6.07 -20.22
CA PHE A 144 0.72 -4.71 -20.12
C PHE A 144 1.81 -3.67 -19.86
N LEU A 145 2.79 -3.94 -18.99
CA LEU A 145 3.93 -3.06 -18.73
C LEU A 145 4.76 -2.83 -19.99
N LYS A 146 5.11 -3.90 -20.73
CA LYS A 146 5.88 -3.80 -21.98
C LYS A 146 5.14 -2.98 -23.03
N ARG A 147 3.83 -3.17 -23.16
CA ARG A 147 2.99 -2.35 -24.05
C ARG A 147 2.90 -0.90 -23.60
N LYS A 148 2.74 -0.65 -22.30
CA LYS A 148 2.60 0.69 -21.71
C LYS A 148 3.85 1.54 -21.91
N PHE A 149 5.02 0.92 -21.82
CA PHE A 149 6.32 1.59 -21.84
C PHE A 149 7.16 1.33 -23.09
N GLU A 150 6.56 0.78 -24.15
CA GLU A 150 7.25 0.32 -25.36
C GLU A 150 8.22 1.37 -25.95
N THR A 151 7.85 2.65 -25.88
CA THR A 151 8.61 3.77 -26.46
C THR A 151 9.40 4.58 -25.43
N ASN A 152 9.39 4.20 -24.16
CA ASN A 152 10.03 4.97 -23.10
C ASN A 152 11.43 4.41 -22.75
N PRO A 153 12.53 5.11 -23.11
CA PRO A 153 13.88 4.64 -22.85
C PRO A 153 14.30 4.75 -21.38
N LEU A 154 13.53 5.46 -20.55
CA LEU A 154 13.84 5.68 -19.14
C LEU A 154 13.38 4.53 -18.24
N ILE A 155 12.78 3.47 -18.79
CA ILE A 155 12.34 2.31 -18.03
C ILE A 155 12.84 1.00 -18.62
N LYS A 156 13.32 0.14 -17.73
CA LYS A 156 13.72 -1.23 -18.04
C LYS A 156 12.86 -2.18 -17.22
N ILE A 157 12.16 -3.06 -17.93
CA ILE A 157 11.25 -4.04 -17.32
C ILE A 157 11.96 -5.38 -17.22
N HIS A 158 12.01 -5.93 -16.01
CA HIS A 158 12.53 -7.26 -15.72
C HIS A 158 11.36 -8.18 -15.36
N GLN A 159 11.07 -9.14 -16.24
CA GLN A 159 10.04 -10.17 -15.99
C GLN A 159 10.57 -11.22 -15.01
N LYS A 160 10.83 -10.81 -13.77
CA LYS A 160 11.48 -11.64 -12.74
C LYS A 160 10.86 -11.36 -11.38
N ALA A 161 10.72 -12.41 -10.59
CA ALA A 161 10.48 -12.29 -9.17
C ALA A 161 11.77 -11.87 -8.46
N VAL A 162 11.64 -11.24 -7.30
CA VAL A 162 12.75 -10.68 -6.53
C VAL A 162 12.87 -11.39 -5.19
N SER A 163 14.08 -11.82 -4.83
CA SER A 163 14.42 -12.44 -3.53
C SER A 163 15.90 -12.18 -3.21
N ASN A 164 16.47 -12.87 -2.22
CA ASN A 164 17.91 -12.90 -1.91
C ASN A 164 18.67 -14.04 -2.62
N LYS A 165 18.05 -14.69 -3.61
CA LYS A 165 18.61 -15.81 -4.39
C LYS A 165 18.29 -15.64 -5.87
N SER A 166 19.11 -16.25 -6.71
CA SER A 166 18.89 -16.35 -8.15
C SER A 166 18.39 -17.74 -8.53
N GLY A 167 17.60 -17.85 -9.59
CA GLY A 167 17.18 -19.14 -10.13
C GLY A 167 15.78 -19.09 -10.73
N LYS A 168 14.98 -20.10 -10.41
CA LYS A 168 13.57 -20.16 -10.79
C LYS A 168 12.74 -20.55 -9.58
N ILE A 169 11.50 -20.08 -9.54
CA ILE A 169 10.58 -20.34 -8.44
C ILE A 169 9.14 -20.51 -8.95
N LYS A 170 8.30 -21.16 -8.16
CA LYS A 170 6.86 -21.19 -8.44
C LYS A 170 6.24 -19.86 -8.02
N PHE A 171 5.59 -19.21 -8.98
CA PHE A 171 4.70 -18.08 -8.76
C PHE A 171 3.29 -18.60 -8.53
N LEU A 172 2.69 -18.24 -7.41
CA LEU A 172 1.41 -18.72 -6.91
C LEU A 172 0.30 -17.72 -7.27
N THR A 173 -0.81 -18.20 -7.83
CA THR A 173 -1.96 -17.35 -8.17
C THR A 173 -3.06 -17.43 -7.12
N PHE A 174 -3.45 -16.28 -6.58
CA PHE A 174 -4.47 -16.15 -5.54
C PHE A 174 -5.88 -16.15 -6.13
N GLN A 175 -6.76 -17.03 -5.65
CA GLN A 175 -8.20 -17.06 -6.00
C GLN A 175 -8.52 -17.03 -7.52
N ASN A 176 -7.67 -17.63 -8.35
CA ASN A 176 -7.76 -17.64 -9.83
C ASN A 176 -7.80 -16.23 -10.45
N ARG A 177 -7.24 -15.23 -9.76
CA ARG A 177 -7.16 -13.84 -10.21
C ARG A 177 -5.78 -13.55 -10.78
N ILE A 178 -5.68 -13.61 -12.10
CA ILE A 178 -4.40 -13.47 -12.81
C ILE A 178 -3.70 -12.11 -12.61
N LEU A 179 -4.41 -11.06 -12.17
CA LEU A 179 -3.84 -9.74 -11.87
C LEU A 179 -3.94 -9.38 -10.36
N SER A 180 -4.18 -10.36 -9.48
CA SER A 180 -4.26 -10.12 -8.03
C SER A 180 -2.98 -9.49 -7.49
N GLN A 181 -3.12 -8.64 -6.48
CA GLN A 181 -2.00 -8.18 -5.65
C GLN A 181 -1.44 -9.35 -4.85
N GLY A 182 -2.27 -10.18 -4.19
CA GLY A 182 -1.80 -11.34 -3.40
C GLY A 182 -1.15 -12.52 -4.17
N ASN A 183 -0.78 -12.35 -5.44
CA ASN A 183 0.03 -13.32 -6.18
C ASN A 183 1.49 -13.22 -5.71
N ARG A 184 2.14 -14.35 -5.39
CA ARG A 184 3.39 -14.35 -4.61
C ARG A 184 4.33 -15.49 -4.97
N ILE A 185 5.55 -15.43 -4.44
CA ILE A 185 6.55 -16.52 -4.56
C ILE A 185 6.84 -17.25 -3.24
N VAL A 186 6.29 -16.76 -2.13
CA VAL A 186 6.50 -17.31 -0.79
C VAL A 186 5.27 -18.08 -0.31
N SER A 187 5.50 -19.10 0.52
CA SER A 187 4.43 -19.74 1.28
C SER A 187 3.87 -18.79 2.34
N SER A 188 2.56 -18.82 2.54
CA SER A 188 1.87 -17.97 3.52
C SER A 188 0.70 -18.70 4.19
N VAL A 189 0.08 -18.04 5.18
CA VAL A 189 -1.18 -18.50 5.78
C VAL A 189 -2.36 -18.53 4.80
N GLN A 190 -2.18 -17.96 3.60
CA GLN A 190 -3.18 -17.93 2.51
C GLN A 190 -2.89 -18.99 1.44
N ASP A 191 -2.06 -19.98 1.73
CA ASP A 191 -1.72 -21.04 0.77
C ASP A 191 -2.96 -21.85 0.35
N ASP A 192 -3.94 -22.02 1.23
CA ASP A 192 -5.23 -22.67 0.94
C ASP A 192 -6.08 -21.92 -0.11
N GLU A 193 -5.78 -20.63 -0.34
CA GLU A 193 -6.44 -19.80 -1.36
C GLU A 193 -5.67 -19.78 -2.70
N THR A 194 -4.59 -20.55 -2.78
CA THR A 194 -3.80 -20.72 -4.01
C THR A 194 -4.55 -21.60 -4.98
N SER A 195 -4.78 -21.05 -6.17
CA SER A 195 -5.59 -21.68 -7.22
C SER A 195 -4.76 -22.40 -8.28
N SER A 196 -3.58 -21.84 -8.61
CA SER A 196 -2.67 -22.40 -9.60
C SER A 196 -1.26 -21.85 -9.37
N SER A 197 -0.28 -22.38 -10.11
CA SER A 197 1.07 -21.83 -10.09
C SER A 197 1.77 -22.06 -11.43
N TYR A 198 2.78 -21.25 -11.72
CA TYR A 198 3.68 -21.43 -12.85
C TYR A 198 5.10 -21.00 -12.50
N GLU A 199 6.08 -21.45 -13.26
CA GLU A 199 7.49 -21.14 -13.01
C GLU A 199 7.85 -19.74 -13.56
N VAL A 200 8.59 -18.96 -12.76
CA VAL A 200 9.14 -17.65 -13.14
C VAL A 200 10.63 -17.59 -12.82
N GLU A 201 11.34 -16.70 -13.51
CA GLU A 201 12.73 -16.38 -13.16
C GLU A 201 12.79 -15.62 -11.83
N LEU A 202 13.81 -15.90 -11.04
CA LEU A 202 14.08 -15.29 -9.75
C LEU A 202 15.44 -14.58 -9.80
N VAL A 203 15.47 -13.32 -9.37
CA VAL A 203 16.70 -12.53 -9.26
C VAL A 203 17.09 -12.32 -7.80
N ASN A 204 18.39 -12.44 -7.51
CA ASN A 204 18.96 -11.96 -6.27
C ASN A 204 19.06 -10.42 -6.31
N LEU A 205 18.18 -9.74 -5.57
CA LEU A 205 18.16 -8.28 -5.52
C LEU A 205 19.47 -7.73 -4.98
N CYS A 206 20.05 -8.35 -3.95
CA CYS A 206 21.25 -7.84 -3.31
C CYS A 206 22.44 -7.88 -4.27
N GLU A 207 22.61 -8.98 -5.02
CA GLU A 207 23.63 -9.06 -6.09
C GLU A 207 23.37 -8.03 -7.20
N PHE A 208 22.11 -7.87 -7.62
CA PHE A 208 21.75 -6.87 -8.62
C PHE A 208 22.06 -5.44 -8.16
N LEU A 209 21.76 -5.12 -6.90
CA LEU A 209 22.05 -3.83 -6.29
C LEU A 209 23.56 -3.63 -6.17
N GLU A 210 24.33 -4.63 -5.74
CA GLU A 210 25.80 -4.57 -5.65
C GLU A 210 26.45 -4.14 -6.96
N GLN A 211 25.94 -4.64 -8.10
CA GLN A 211 26.42 -4.31 -9.44
C GLN A 211 26.14 -2.86 -9.89
N LYS A 212 25.30 -2.10 -9.17
CA LYS A 212 25.05 -0.68 -9.48
C LYS A 212 26.23 0.17 -9.01
N GLU A 213 26.88 0.82 -9.97
CA GLU A 213 27.99 1.75 -9.77
C GLU A 213 27.53 3.13 -9.30
N GLU A 214 26.32 3.54 -9.71
CA GLU A 214 25.73 4.80 -9.31
C GLU A 214 24.82 4.67 -8.07
N ARG A 215 24.54 5.82 -7.47
CA ARG A 215 23.65 5.93 -6.32
C ARG A 215 22.20 5.74 -6.76
N ILE A 216 21.43 4.96 -6.00
CA ILE A 216 20.01 4.73 -6.26
C ILE A 216 19.23 5.75 -5.45
N TYR A 217 18.33 6.49 -6.09
CA TYR A 217 17.48 7.45 -5.41
C TYR A 217 16.40 6.74 -4.60
N LEU A 218 15.65 5.82 -5.21
CA LEU A 218 14.55 5.11 -4.56
C LEU A 218 14.61 3.61 -4.85
N LEU A 219 14.48 2.81 -3.81
CA LEU A 219 14.15 1.39 -3.88
C LEU A 219 12.77 1.17 -3.26
N LYS A 220 11.80 0.73 -4.05
CA LYS A 220 10.50 0.27 -3.57
C LYS A 220 10.52 -1.25 -3.45
N LEU A 221 10.11 -1.77 -2.29
CA LEU A 221 9.94 -3.19 -1.98
C LEU A 221 8.50 -3.46 -1.60
N ASP A 222 7.76 -4.10 -2.49
CA ASP A 222 6.42 -4.60 -2.22
C ASP A 222 6.30 -5.83 -3.11
N VAL A 223 6.68 -6.97 -2.55
CA VAL A 223 6.97 -8.25 -3.23
C VAL A 223 6.26 -9.41 -2.53
N GLU A 224 5.17 -9.10 -1.82
CA GLU A 224 4.19 -10.05 -1.29
C GLU A 224 4.84 -11.11 -0.37
N GLY A 225 5.70 -10.66 0.54
CA GLY A 225 6.29 -11.47 1.62
C GLY A 225 7.77 -11.82 1.46
N ALA A 226 8.35 -11.65 0.26
CA ALA A 226 9.78 -11.89 0.05
C ALA A 226 10.68 -10.82 0.70
N GLU A 227 10.12 -9.73 1.24
CA GLU A 227 10.84 -8.67 1.95
C GLU A 227 11.61 -9.23 3.14
N PHE A 228 11.05 -10.22 3.84
CA PHE A 228 11.68 -10.86 4.99
C PHE A 228 12.93 -11.69 4.65
N GLU A 229 13.12 -12.07 3.37
CA GLU A 229 14.38 -12.67 2.90
C GLU A 229 15.36 -11.60 2.41
N ILE A 230 14.85 -10.53 1.79
CA ILE A 230 15.63 -9.47 1.16
C ILE A 230 16.26 -8.52 2.20
N LEU A 231 15.45 -7.98 3.11
CA LEU A 231 15.86 -6.92 4.04
C LEU A 231 17.03 -7.35 4.94
N PRO A 232 17.06 -8.56 5.55
CA PRO A 232 18.20 -8.98 6.34
C PRO A 232 19.52 -8.98 5.57
N THR A 233 19.51 -9.51 4.33
CA THR A 233 20.70 -9.55 3.47
C THR A 233 21.11 -8.14 3.01
N LEU A 234 20.14 -7.27 2.70
CA LEU A 234 20.37 -5.88 2.34
C LEU A 234 21.05 -5.09 3.48
N ILE A 235 20.57 -5.28 4.71
CA ILE A 235 21.10 -4.64 5.93
C ILE A 235 22.49 -5.19 6.28
N GLU A 236 22.67 -6.51 6.20
CA GLU A 236 23.94 -7.17 6.48
C GLU A 236 25.05 -6.67 5.54
N LYS A 237 24.76 -6.60 4.24
CA LYS A 237 25.67 -6.11 3.20
C LYS A 237 25.79 -4.57 3.15
N LYS A 238 25.07 -3.85 4.02
CA LYS A 238 25.04 -2.38 4.07
C LYS A 238 24.67 -1.69 2.74
N LEU A 239 23.86 -2.35 1.91
CA LEU A 239 23.49 -1.79 0.61
C LEU A 239 22.66 -0.51 0.73
N TYR A 240 22.00 -0.30 1.87
CA TYR A 240 21.30 0.93 2.19
C TYR A 240 22.21 2.17 2.17
N GLU A 241 23.53 2.06 2.32
CA GLU A 241 24.42 3.23 2.31
C GLU A 241 24.48 3.93 0.93
N LYS A 242 24.17 3.20 -0.15
CA LYS A 242 24.14 3.73 -1.53
C LYS A 242 22.75 3.98 -2.09
N ILE A 243 21.72 3.95 -1.24
CA ILE A 243 20.33 4.18 -1.62
C ILE A 243 19.80 5.37 -0.80
N ASP A 244 19.16 6.37 -1.40
CA ASP A 244 18.65 7.51 -0.64
C ASP A 244 17.38 7.18 0.13
N TYR A 245 16.46 6.45 -0.50
CA TYR A 245 15.19 6.02 0.10
C TYR A 245 14.91 4.55 -0.21
N ILE A 246 14.62 3.76 0.82
CA ILE A 246 14.10 2.40 0.70
C ILE A 246 12.74 2.36 1.36
N VAL A 247 11.69 2.17 0.57
CA VAL A 247 10.31 2.08 1.06
C VAL A 247 9.82 0.64 0.91
N CYS A 248 9.22 0.09 1.95
CA CYS A 248 8.89 -1.32 2.04
C CYS A 248 7.47 -1.53 2.57
N GLU A 249 6.62 -2.21 1.81
CA GLU A 249 5.35 -2.74 2.30
C GLU A 249 5.66 -4.06 2.99
N THR A 250 5.56 -4.08 4.32
CA THR A 250 5.81 -5.30 5.06
C THR A 250 4.54 -6.15 5.05
N HIS A 251 4.68 -7.36 4.56
CA HIS A 251 3.57 -8.32 4.43
C HIS A 251 3.53 -9.24 5.66
N GLU A 252 3.74 -8.73 6.87
CA GLU A 252 3.85 -9.57 8.08
C GLU A 252 2.61 -10.42 8.33
N TYR A 253 1.43 -9.93 7.95
CA TYR A 253 0.15 -10.63 8.13
C TYR A 253 0.09 -11.96 7.37
N MET A 254 0.97 -12.17 6.37
CA MET A 254 1.06 -13.40 5.58
C MET A 254 1.74 -14.55 6.35
N PHE A 255 2.38 -14.28 7.49
CA PHE A 255 3.18 -15.26 8.23
C PHE A 255 2.70 -15.39 9.68
N LYS A 256 2.72 -16.62 10.21
CA LYS A 256 2.41 -16.87 11.63
C LYS A 256 3.37 -16.16 12.58
N ASP A 257 4.61 -15.99 12.16
CA ASP A 257 5.72 -15.35 12.88
C ASP A 257 6.09 -13.98 12.27
N GLY A 258 5.20 -13.36 11.50
CA GLY A 258 5.49 -12.13 10.76
C GLY A 258 5.81 -10.95 11.68
N VAL A 259 5.09 -10.81 12.78
CA VAL A 259 5.33 -9.74 13.77
C VAL A 259 6.71 -9.89 14.41
N GLU A 260 7.13 -11.11 14.70
CA GLU A 260 8.45 -11.43 15.24
C GLU A 260 9.54 -11.12 14.22
N LYS A 261 9.35 -11.52 12.95
CA LYS A 261 10.28 -11.20 11.86
C LYS A 261 10.46 -9.69 11.68
N LEU A 262 9.36 -8.94 11.70
CA LEU A 262 9.40 -7.48 11.57
C LEU A 262 10.18 -6.84 12.72
N LYS A 263 9.91 -7.26 13.98
CA LYS A 263 10.65 -6.79 15.15
C LYS A 263 12.15 -7.07 15.10
N VAL A 264 12.56 -8.19 14.48
CA VAL A 264 13.99 -8.50 14.29
C VAL A 264 14.63 -7.49 13.34
N ILE A 265 13.94 -7.14 12.25
CA ILE A 265 14.41 -6.13 11.29
C ILE A 265 14.50 -4.76 11.95
N GLU A 266 13.45 -4.31 12.63
CA GLU A 266 13.41 -3.01 13.35
C GLU A 266 14.57 -2.86 14.33
N LYS A 267 14.83 -3.89 15.15
CA LYS A 267 15.95 -3.90 16.09
C LYS A 267 17.31 -3.80 15.40
N GLU A 268 17.49 -4.45 14.26
CA GLU A 268 18.75 -4.35 13.51
C GLU A 268 18.92 -2.97 12.85
N LEU A 269 17.83 -2.34 12.39
CA LEU A 269 17.86 -0.95 11.90
C LEU A 269 18.25 0.03 13.02
N GLU A 270 17.62 -0.09 14.19
CA GLU A 270 17.91 0.74 15.37
C GLU A 270 19.36 0.60 15.82
N LYS A 271 19.81 -0.66 16.00
CA LYS A 271 21.18 -0.99 16.42
C LYS A 271 22.24 -0.42 15.48
N ARG A 272 21.94 -0.34 14.18
CA ARG A 272 22.86 0.18 13.15
C ARG A 272 22.65 1.66 12.85
N GLY A 273 21.64 2.30 13.42
CA GLY A 273 21.31 3.70 13.17
C GLY A 273 20.86 3.99 11.72
N VAL A 274 20.22 3.02 11.06
CA VAL A 274 19.74 3.16 9.68
C VAL A 274 18.49 4.03 9.66
N LYS A 275 18.46 5.03 8.76
CA LYS A 275 17.39 6.06 8.73
C LYS A 275 16.64 6.15 7.40
N ASN A 276 17.08 5.42 6.40
CA ASN A 276 16.58 5.49 5.04
C ASN A 276 15.81 4.23 4.62
N ILE A 277 15.46 3.35 5.57
CA ILE A 277 14.58 2.20 5.36
C ILE A 277 13.26 2.49 6.10
N PHE A 278 12.17 2.55 5.35
CA PHE A 278 10.82 2.81 5.84
C PHE A 278 9.99 1.53 5.64
N LEU A 279 9.50 0.95 6.74
CA LEU A 279 8.81 -0.36 6.76
C LEU A 279 7.28 -0.22 6.73
N ASP A 280 6.80 0.98 6.52
CA ASP A 280 5.40 1.40 6.68
C ASP A 280 4.85 2.04 5.39
N TRP A 281 5.28 1.49 4.24
CA TRP A 281 4.77 1.79 2.91
C TRP A 281 3.48 1.02 2.66
N CYS A 282 2.36 1.53 3.20
CA CYS A 282 1.00 1.04 2.96
C CYS A 282 -0.04 2.07 3.44
#